data_AF-A0A445JWG9-F1
#
_entry.id   AF-A0A445JWG9-F1
#
_cell.length_a   1.000
_cell.length_b   1.000
_cell.length_c   1.000
_cell.angle_alpha   90.00
_cell.angle_beta   90.00
_cell.angle_gamma   90.00
#
_symmetry.space_group_name_H-M   'P 1'
#
loop_
_entity.id
_entity.type
_entity.pdbx_description
1 polymer ?
#
loop_
_entity_poly.entity_id
_entity_poly.type
_entity_poly.pdbx_seq_one_letter_code
_entity_poly.pdbx_strand_id
1 'polypeptide(L)'
;MQLDYIDLYLMHWPFRTKLGSRGWNPENMAPLCLPETWNAMEGLFASGQARAIGVSNFSTKKLQDLLGYAKIPPAVNQVECHPVWQQPALHNLCKSTGVHLTAYCPLGSPGSWVKGQVLKEPLLKEIAEKLHKSPAQVALRWGTPKWSQCSSKKCK
;
A
#
# COMPACT_ATOMS: atom_id res chain seq x y z
N MET A 1 21.18 4.44 -1.01
CA MET A 1 20.92 4.97 0.34
C MET A 1 22.07 4.49 1.23
N GLN A 2 22.74 5.36 1.98
CA GLN A 2 23.86 4.99 2.85
C GLN A 2 23.29 4.70 4.25
N LEU A 3 22.60 3.57 4.41
CA LEU A 3 21.87 3.20 5.62
C LEU A 3 22.18 1.76 6.01
N ASP A 4 22.24 1.49 7.31
CA ASP A 4 22.46 0.14 7.86
C ASP A 4 21.17 -0.68 7.99
N TYR A 5 20.02 0.01 8.06
CA TYR A 5 18.69 -0.60 8.11
C TYR A 5 17.65 0.28 7.42
N ILE A 6 16.48 -0.29 7.15
CA ILE A 6 15.29 0.42 6.65
C ILE A 6 14.13 0.20 7.63
N ASP A 7 13.37 1.25 7.95
CA ASP A 7 12.21 1.10 8.85
C ASP A 7 11.10 0.22 8.24
N LEU A 8 10.87 0.32 6.93
CA LEU A 8 9.87 -0.47 6.20
C LEU A 8 10.38 -0.90 4.81
N TYR A 9 10.41 -2.19 4.54
CA TYR A 9 10.73 -2.75 3.21
C TYR A 9 9.50 -3.42 2.58
N LEU A 10 9.15 -3.02 1.35
CA LEU A 10 7.92 -3.46 0.69
C LEU A 10 8.20 -4.31 -0.56
N MET A 11 7.46 -5.41 -0.71
CA MET A 11 7.29 -6.04 -2.01
C MET A 11 6.45 -5.12 -2.89
N HIS A 12 7.09 -4.45 -3.84
CA HIS A 12 6.45 -3.36 -4.60
C HIS A 12 5.23 -3.84 -5.40
N TRP A 13 5.30 -5.01 -6.04
CA TRP A 13 4.19 -5.54 -6.80
C TRP A 13 4.11 -7.07 -6.72
N PRO A 14 2.91 -7.66 -6.81
CA PRO A 14 2.73 -9.11 -6.87
C PRO A 14 2.90 -9.64 -8.30
N PHE A 15 4.03 -9.32 -8.95
CA PHE A 15 4.51 -9.95 -10.19
C PHE A 15 6.03 -10.07 -10.15
N ARG A 16 6.59 -10.90 -11.03
CA ARG A 16 8.03 -11.13 -11.12
C ARG A 16 8.47 -10.93 -12.57
N THR A 17 9.65 -10.33 -12.73
CA THR A 17 10.34 -10.25 -14.02
C THR A 17 11.63 -11.04 -14.01
N LYS A 18 12.16 -11.32 -15.20
CA LYS A 18 13.49 -11.89 -15.39
C LYS A 18 14.55 -10.94 -14.82
N LEU A 19 15.60 -11.50 -14.21
CA LEU A 19 16.70 -10.72 -13.67
C LEU A 19 17.31 -9.82 -14.75
N GLY A 20 17.52 -8.54 -14.43
CA GLY A 20 18.10 -7.55 -15.34
C GLY A 20 17.15 -7.00 -16.41
N SER A 21 15.94 -7.55 -16.54
CA SER A 21 14.95 -7.01 -17.48
C SER A 21 14.34 -5.69 -16.98
N ARG A 22 13.93 -4.84 -17.93
CA ARG A 22 13.25 -3.56 -17.66
C ARG A 22 11.93 -3.52 -18.41
N GLY A 23 10.95 -2.84 -17.83
CA GLY A 23 9.63 -2.69 -18.42
C GLY A 23 8.70 -3.88 -18.13
N TRP A 24 7.51 -3.79 -18.70
CA TRP A 24 6.34 -4.60 -18.32
C TRP A 24 5.87 -5.52 -19.43
N ASN A 25 6.71 -5.75 -20.42
CA ASN A 25 6.35 -6.54 -21.57
C ASN A 25 6.21 -8.03 -21.17
N PRO A 26 5.28 -8.79 -21.78
CA PRO A 26 5.04 -10.19 -21.44
C PRO A 26 6.30 -11.07 -21.48
N GLU A 27 7.22 -10.83 -22.42
CA GLU A 27 8.47 -11.57 -22.57
C GLU A 27 9.44 -11.43 -21.39
N ASN A 28 9.29 -10.37 -20.59
CA ASN A 28 10.09 -10.12 -19.40
C ASN A 28 9.51 -10.76 -18.15
N MET A 29 8.27 -11.27 -18.20
CA MET A 29 7.60 -11.85 -17.04
C MET A 29 8.19 -13.21 -16.68
N ALA A 30 8.22 -13.50 -15.38
CA ALA A 30 8.64 -14.77 -14.82
C ALA A 30 7.55 -15.33 -13.90
N PRO A 31 7.54 -16.66 -13.65
CA PRO A 31 6.58 -17.26 -12.73
C PRO A 31 6.62 -16.62 -11.34
N LEU A 32 5.44 -16.38 -10.78
CA LEU A 32 5.27 -15.87 -9.42
C LEU A 32 5.87 -16.82 -8.39
N CYS A 33 6.60 -16.27 -7.42
CA CYS A 33 7.18 -17.00 -6.29
C CYS A 33 6.94 -16.21 -4.98
N LEU A 34 5.66 -15.91 -4.69
CA LEU A 34 5.30 -15.06 -3.56
C LEU A 34 5.71 -15.68 -2.20
N PRO A 35 5.47 -16.98 -1.92
CA PRO A 35 5.88 -17.58 -0.65
C PRO A 35 7.40 -17.54 -0.44
N GLU A 36 8.18 -17.84 -1.47
CA GLU A 36 9.65 -17.84 -1.41
C GLU A 36 10.17 -16.42 -1.20
N THR A 37 9.59 -15.45 -1.90
CA THR A 37 9.96 -14.03 -1.75
C THR A 37 9.62 -13.54 -0.35
N TRP A 38 8.44 -13.90 0.18
CA TRP A 38 8.05 -13.51 1.53
C TRP A 38 8.95 -14.12 2.60
N ASN A 39 9.28 -15.42 2.49
CA ASN A 39 10.22 -16.07 3.40
C ASN A 39 11.61 -15.39 3.39
N ALA A 40 12.08 -14.91 2.24
CA ALA A 40 13.30 -14.11 2.18
C ALA A 40 13.15 -12.74 2.88
N MET A 41 11.99 -12.09 2.75
CA MET A 41 11.69 -10.84 3.46
C MET A 41 11.61 -11.05 4.99
N GLU A 42 11.06 -12.17 5.45
CA GLU A 42 11.09 -12.55 6.87
C GLU A 42 12.52 -12.69 7.40
N GLY A 43 13.45 -13.17 6.56
CA GLY A 43 14.88 -13.17 6.86
C GLY A 43 15.47 -11.77 7.06
N LEU A 44 15.07 -10.79 6.24
CA LEU A 44 15.48 -9.38 6.40
C LEU A 44 14.94 -8.75 7.69
N PHE A 45 13.74 -9.14 8.09
CA PHE A 45 13.18 -8.74 9.37
C PHE A 45 13.96 -9.35 10.53
N ALA A 46 14.23 -10.66 10.47
CA ALA A 46 14.97 -11.38 11.51
C ALA A 46 16.42 -10.89 11.67
N SER A 47 17.07 -10.46 10.59
CA SER A 47 18.43 -9.91 10.63
C SER A 47 18.50 -8.46 11.13
N GLY A 48 17.36 -7.78 11.31
CA GLY A 48 17.29 -6.38 11.69
C GLY A 48 17.57 -5.38 10.55
N GLN A 49 17.81 -5.87 9.32
CA GLN A 49 18.01 -5.02 8.14
C GLN A 49 16.72 -4.30 7.72
N ALA A 50 15.57 -4.88 8.03
CA ALA A 50 14.26 -4.24 7.92
C ALA A 50 13.53 -4.29 9.26
N ARG A 51 13.17 -3.14 9.85
CA ARG A 51 12.39 -3.12 11.10
C ARG A 51 10.93 -3.54 10.91
N ALA A 52 10.42 -3.39 9.69
CA ALA A 52 9.12 -3.89 9.28
C ALA A 52 9.18 -4.33 7.80
N ILE A 53 8.37 -5.32 7.47
CA ILE A 53 8.19 -5.80 6.11
C ILE A 53 6.72 -5.73 5.72
N GLY A 54 6.44 -5.44 4.46
CA GLY A 54 5.09 -5.31 3.96
C GLY A 54 5.00 -5.52 2.46
N VAL A 55 3.83 -5.20 1.91
CA VAL A 55 3.54 -5.35 0.51
C VAL A 55 2.98 -4.06 -0.08
N SER A 56 2.97 -3.97 -1.39
CA SER A 56 2.29 -2.91 -2.12
C SER A 56 1.55 -3.49 -3.32
N ASN A 57 0.43 -2.89 -3.68
CA ASN A 57 -0.44 -3.33 -4.77
C ASN A 57 -1.05 -4.73 -4.59
N PHE A 58 -1.15 -5.22 -3.36
CA PHE A 58 -1.82 -6.49 -3.08
C PHE A 58 -3.33 -6.27 -3.00
N SER A 59 -4.08 -7.05 -3.79
CA SER A 59 -5.53 -7.13 -3.68
C SER A 59 -5.96 -7.83 -2.39
N THR A 60 -7.23 -7.71 -2.01
CA THR A 60 -7.81 -8.42 -0.86
C THR A 60 -7.51 -9.91 -0.89
N LYS A 61 -7.68 -10.56 -2.06
CA LYS A 61 -7.39 -11.99 -2.22
C LYS A 61 -5.91 -12.29 -1.99
N LYS A 62 -5.00 -11.57 -2.65
CA LYS A 62 -3.55 -11.85 -2.52
C LYS A 62 -3.05 -11.58 -1.09
N LEU A 63 -3.57 -10.54 -0.44
CA LEU A 63 -3.25 -10.27 0.95
C LEU A 63 -3.76 -11.38 1.88
N GLN A 64 -4.99 -11.85 1.65
CA GLN A 64 -5.55 -12.98 2.41
C GLN A 64 -4.76 -14.27 2.21
N ASP A 65 -4.35 -14.55 0.97
CA ASP A 65 -3.53 -15.72 0.64
C ASP A 65 -2.15 -15.61 1.34
N LEU A 66 -1.50 -14.44 1.32
CA LEU A 66 -0.25 -14.17 2.02
C LEU A 66 -0.36 -14.38 3.54
N LEU A 67 -1.40 -13.82 4.16
CA LEU A 67 -1.66 -13.99 5.59
C LEU A 67 -1.88 -15.46 5.98
N GLY A 68 -2.27 -16.32 5.04
CA GLY A 68 -2.46 -17.74 5.27
C GLY A 68 -1.16 -18.54 5.45
N TYR A 69 -0.03 -18.06 4.93
CA TYR A 69 1.26 -18.76 5.02
C TYR A 69 2.40 -17.95 5.67
N ALA A 70 2.22 -16.65 5.88
CA ALA A 70 3.22 -15.78 6.50
C ALA A 70 3.44 -16.14 7.98
N LYS A 71 4.70 -16.27 8.40
CA LYS A 71 5.09 -16.40 9.82
C LYS A 71 5.10 -15.02 10.48
N ILE A 72 5.64 -14.03 9.79
CA ILE A 72 5.58 -12.62 10.16
C ILE A 72 4.54 -11.96 9.26
N PRO A 73 3.40 -11.48 9.80
CA PRO A 73 2.37 -10.85 8.98
C PRO A 73 2.90 -9.53 8.37
N PRO A 74 2.47 -9.14 7.15
CA PRO A 74 2.86 -7.87 6.57
C PRO A 74 2.39 -6.71 7.47
N ALA A 75 3.32 -5.84 7.86
CA ALA A 75 3.00 -4.67 8.68
C ALA A 75 2.15 -3.66 7.89
N VAL A 76 2.38 -3.56 6.58
CA VAL A 76 1.76 -2.57 5.69
C VAL A 76 1.32 -3.23 4.37
N ASN A 77 0.17 -2.79 3.85
CA ASN A 77 -0.17 -2.90 2.43
C ASN A 77 -0.34 -1.49 1.84
N GLN A 78 0.59 -1.07 0.99
CA GLN A 78 0.56 0.24 0.35
C GLN A 78 -0.16 0.16 -1.01
N VAL A 79 -1.29 0.87 -1.17
CA VAL A 79 -2.15 0.77 -2.37
C VAL A 79 -2.66 2.13 -2.82
N GLU A 80 -3.11 2.24 -4.08
CA GLU A 80 -3.86 3.40 -4.54
C GLU A 80 -5.14 3.52 -3.72
N CYS A 81 -5.32 4.67 -3.08
CA CYS A 81 -6.53 4.97 -2.32
C CYS A 81 -6.76 6.48 -2.22
N HIS A 82 -7.94 6.92 -2.67
CA HIS A 82 -8.36 8.32 -2.68
C HIS A 82 -9.90 8.40 -2.74
N PRO A 83 -10.54 9.58 -2.63
CA PRO A 83 -12.01 9.68 -2.56
C PRO A 83 -12.78 8.98 -3.69
N VAL A 84 -12.21 8.91 -4.89
CA VAL A 84 -12.79 8.21 -6.06
C VAL A 84 -12.46 6.71 -6.11
N TRP A 85 -11.42 6.25 -5.40
CA TRP A 85 -10.99 4.86 -5.36
C TRP A 85 -10.73 4.45 -3.91
N GLN A 86 -11.79 4.06 -3.20
CA GLN A 86 -11.78 4.03 -1.73
C GLN A 86 -11.34 2.71 -1.10
N GLN A 87 -11.25 1.63 -1.87
CA GLN A 87 -10.78 0.31 -1.43
C GLN A 87 -11.50 -0.28 -0.17
N PRO A 88 -12.84 -0.24 -0.05
CA PRO A 88 -13.53 -0.57 1.20
C PRO A 88 -13.32 -2.01 1.67
N ALA A 89 -13.33 -2.99 0.75
CA ALA A 89 -13.10 -4.40 1.10
C ALA A 89 -11.68 -4.64 1.61
N LEU A 90 -10.69 -4.02 0.97
CA LEU A 90 -9.29 -4.13 1.38
C LEU A 90 -9.05 -3.40 2.71
N HIS A 91 -9.67 -2.23 2.90
CA HIS A 91 -9.61 -1.48 4.17
C HIS A 91 -10.13 -2.32 5.34
N ASN A 92 -11.28 -2.99 5.15
CA ASN A 92 -11.85 -3.88 6.17
C ASN A 92 -10.94 -5.08 6.47
N LEU A 93 -10.35 -5.71 5.45
CA LEU A 93 -9.40 -6.81 5.66
C LEU A 93 -8.15 -6.34 6.41
N CYS A 94 -7.54 -5.24 6.00
CA CYS A 94 -6.38 -4.66 6.66
C CYS A 94 -6.69 -4.37 8.14
N LYS A 95 -7.86 -3.76 8.41
CA LYS A 95 -8.31 -3.46 9.77
C LYS A 95 -8.53 -4.72 10.61
N SER A 96 -9.15 -5.77 10.06
CA SER A 96 -9.43 -7.00 10.83
C SER A 96 -8.17 -7.83 11.10
N THR A 97 -7.14 -7.69 10.28
CA THR A 97 -5.90 -8.47 10.35
C THR A 97 -4.73 -7.72 11.00
N GLY A 98 -4.91 -6.43 11.30
CA GLY A 98 -3.87 -5.58 11.88
C GLY A 98 -2.84 -5.05 10.88
N VAL A 99 -3.04 -5.29 9.58
CA VAL A 99 -2.20 -4.74 8.51
C VAL A 99 -2.53 -3.26 8.33
N HIS A 100 -1.53 -2.40 8.34
CA HIS A 100 -1.73 -0.97 8.10
C HIS A 100 -1.91 -0.69 6.60
N LEU A 101 -2.96 0.06 6.21
CA LEU A 101 -3.17 0.47 4.83
C LEU A 101 -2.58 1.86 4.60
N THR A 102 -1.52 1.93 3.80
CA THR A 102 -0.94 3.21 3.37
C THR A 102 -1.45 3.56 1.97
N ALA A 103 -2.02 4.76 1.81
CA ALA A 103 -2.47 5.23 0.51
C ALA A 103 -1.32 5.87 -0.29
N TYR A 104 -1.04 5.35 -1.48
CA TYR A 104 -0.30 6.11 -2.49
C TYR A 104 -1.27 6.83 -3.44
N CYS A 105 -0.78 7.84 -4.15
CA CYS A 105 -1.59 8.71 -5.01
C CYS A 105 -2.89 9.24 -4.35
N PRO A 106 -2.84 9.76 -3.10
CA PRO A 106 -4.06 10.18 -2.38
C PRO A 106 -4.81 11.35 -3.06
N LEU A 107 -4.16 12.03 -4.01
CA LEU A 107 -4.72 13.11 -4.83
C LEU A 107 -5.06 12.67 -6.26
N GLY A 108 -4.97 11.37 -6.58
CA GLY A 108 -5.22 10.83 -7.93
C GLY A 108 -4.09 11.07 -8.94
N SER A 109 -2.85 11.32 -8.47
CA SER A 109 -1.68 11.55 -9.33
C SER A 109 -1.89 12.66 -10.39
N PRO A 110 -2.22 13.90 -9.98
CA PRO A 110 -2.49 14.99 -10.92
C PRO A 110 -1.24 15.27 -11.78
N GLY A 111 -1.41 15.26 -13.10
CA GLY A 111 -0.31 15.46 -14.07
C GLY A 111 0.40 14.18 -14.52
N SER A 112 -0.01 13.01 -14.01
CA SER A 112 0.44 11.71 -14.51
C SER A 112 -0.31 11.30 -15.79
N TRP A 113 0.21 10.26 -16.46
CA TRP A 113 -0.45 9.56 -17.56
C TRP A 113 -1.79 8.95 -17.13
N VAL A 114 -1.93 8.64 -15.84
CA VAL A 114 -3.22 8.30 -15.21
C VAL A 114 -3.95 9.61 -14.88
N LYS A 115 -4.96 9.96 -15.67
CA LYS A 115 -5.75 11.19 -15.49
C LYS A 115 -6.74 11.06 -14.32
N GLY A 116 -6.23 10.90 -13.09
CA GLY A 116 -7.07 10.98 -11.90
C GLY A 116 -7.52 12.41 -11.68
N GLN A 117 -8.80 12.71 -11.97
CA GLN A 117 -9.39 14.03 -11.77
C GLN A 117 -10.00 14.20 -10.37
N VAL A 118 -9.42 13.54 -9.36
CA VAL A 118 -9.92 13.55 -7.97
C VAL A 118 -10.12 14.97 -7.45
N LEU A 119 -9.17 15.87 -7.73
CA LEU A 119 -9.24 17.28 -7.29
C LEU A 119 -10.30 18.12 -8.02
N LYS A 120 -10.86 17.60 -9.13
CA LYS A 120 -11.90 18.27 -9.91
C LYS A 120 -13.31 17.78 -9.57
N GLU A 121 -13.43 16.76 -8.71
CA GLU A 121 -14.71 16.23 -8.25
C GLU A 121 -15.60 17.34 -7.67
N PRO A 122 -16.82 17.57 -8.19
CA PRO A 122 -17.69 18.65 -7.75
C PRO A 122 -17.97 18.62 -6.25
N LEU A 123 -18.26 17.44 -5.70
CA LEU A 123 -18.50 17.26 -4.26
C LEU A 123 -17.27 17.62 -3.42
N LEU A 124 -16.06 17.30 -3.91
CA LEU A 124 -14.83 17.63 -3.21
C LEU A 124 -14.58 19.15 -3.19
N LYS A 125 -14.92 19.85 -4.28
CA LYS A 125 -14.85 21.31 -4.37
C LYS A 125 -15.87 21.98 -3.45
N GLU A 126 -17.11 21.51 -3.45
CA GLU A 126 -18.16 22.04 -2.59
C GLU A 126 -17.78 21.94 -1.10
N ILE A 127 -17.25 20.79 -0.68
CA ILE A 127 -16.76 20.60 0.70
C ILE A 127 -15.57 21.53 0.98
N ALA A 128 -14.65 21.68 0.02
CA ALA A 128 -13.49 22.55 0.16
C ALA A 128 -13.88 24.03 0.34
N GLU A 129 -14.86 24.51 -0.44
CA GLU A 129 -15.43 25.85 -0.33
C GLU A 129 -16.10 26.06 1.03
N LYS A 130 -16.97 25.14 1.46
CA LYS A 130 -17.65 25.19 2.77
C LYS A 130 -16.68 25.23 3.96
N LEU A 131 -15.52 24.58 3.84
CA LEU A 131 -14.52 24.50 4.90
C LEU A 131 -13.41 25.56 4.79
N HIS A 132 -13.43 26.40 3.75
CA HIS A 132 -12.35 27.32 3.41
C HIS A 132 -10.97 26.62 3.34
N LYS A 133 -10.94 25.46 2.67
CA LYS A 133 -9.74 24.63 2.43
C LYS A 133 -9.56 24.35 0.94
N SER A 134 -8.40 23.82 0.56
CA SER A 134 -8.21 23.33 -0.81
C SER A 134 -8.80 21.93 -1.00
N PRO A 135 -9.24 21.54 -2.22
CA PRO A 135 -9.66 20.17 -2.50
C PRO A 135 -8.62 19.11 -2.11
N ALA A 136 -7.33 19.44 -2.23
CA ALA A 136 -6.24 18.57 -1.80
C ALA A 136 -6.22 18.35 -0.28
N GLN A 137 -6.42 19.41 0.52
CA GLN A 137 -6.51 19.29 1.98
C GLN A 137 -7.72 18.43 2.38
N VAL A 138 -8.87 18.60 1.70
CA VAL A 138 -10.06 17.78 1.94
C VAL A 138 -9.79 16.30 1.60
N ALA A 139 -9.18 16.01 0.45
CA ALA A 139 -8.84 14.64 0.04
C ALA A 139 -7.86 13.96 1.02
N LEU A 140 -6.83 14.67 1.48
CA LEU A 140 -5.88 14.15 2.48
C LEU A 140 -6.56 13.92 3.82
N ARG A 141 -7.40 14.86 4.27
CA ARG A 141 -8.12 14.75 5.54
C ARG A 141 -9.15 13.63 5.53
N TRP A 142 -9.83 13.41 4.41
CA TRP A 142 -10.78 12.30 4.23
C TRP A 142 -10.14 10.95 4.54
N GLY A 143 -8.87 10.79 4.19
CA GLY A 143 -8.19 9.53 4.37
C GLY A 143 -7.44 9.37 5.68
N THR A 144 -7.02 10.45 6.35
CA THR A 144 -6.24 10.35 7.61
C THR A 144 -6.86 9.38 8.64
N PRO A 145 -8.19 9.42 8.93
CA PRO A 145 -8.81 8.47 9.86
C PRO A 145 -8.84 7.03 9.35
N LYS A 146 -8.85 6.84 8.02
CA LYS A 146 -8.94 5.53 7.37
C LYS A 146 -7.56 4.86 7.29
N TRP A 147 -6.52 5.64 7.05
CA TRP A 147 -5.15 5.15 6.90
C TRP A 147 -4.45 4.95 8.26
N SER A 148 -4.69 5.81 9.25
CA SER A 148 -3.91 5.84 10.50
C SER A 148 -4.35 4.84 11.58
N GLN A 149 -5.27 3.90 11.31
CA GLN A 149 -5.77 2.97 12.33
C GLN A 149 -4.77 1.84 12.59
N CYS A 150 -3.76 2.12 13.42
CA CYS A 150 -2.99 1.08 14.10
C CYS A 150 -3.86 0.53 15.24
N SER A 151 -4.34 -0.70 15.13
CA SER A 151 -5.00 -1.39 16.24
C SER A 151 -3.95 -1.66 17.30
N SER A 152 -3.95 -0.87 18.38
CA SER A 152 -3.07 -1.03 19.54
C SER A 152 -3.45 -2.25 20.41
N LYS A 153 -3.74 -3.40 19.78
CA LYS A 153 -4.06 -4.65 20.47
C LYS A 153 -3.05 -5.74 20.12
N LYS A 154 -1.88 -5.67 20.79
CA LYS A 154 -1.07 -6.78 21.32
C LYS A 154 0.41 -6.36 21.41
N CYS A 155 0.70 -5.51 22.39
CA CYS A 155 1.98 -5.58 23.10
C CYS A 155 1.62 -6.02 24.53
N LYS A 156 1.71 -7.32 24.77
CA LYS A 156 1.93 -7.92 26.08
C LYS A 156 3.01 -8.97 25.88
#